data_AF-A0A3N4IYY0-F1
#
_entry.id   AF-A0A3N4IYY0-F1
#
_cell.length_a   1.000
_cell.length_b   1.000
_cell.length_c   1.000
_cell.angle_alpha   90.00
_cell.angle_beta   90.00
_cell.angle_gamma   90.00
#
_symmetry.space_group_name_H-M   'P 1'
#
loop_
_entity.id
_entity.type
_entity.pdbx_description
1 polymer ?
#
loop_
_entity_poly.entity_id
_entity_poly.type
_entity_poly.pdbx_seq_one_letter_code
_entity_poly.pdbx_strand_id
1 'polypeptide(L)'
;MKAFGFQYLFLSAATLTGVFANTPLWEDSFKNDIFSVVKASAPLWVFNSADPCLPTAAILNKDMNQPNPGGQKQCTTKHPALGNEKQSQINEINPRFPTYYYARKCDYGGGDVQYRILYNMYIPRDTYHDHDWEYAVVVWKKQSNGQFIRDSIFLEQHGNRKYLKWGDITHTVWDWNNRNARNQRNANHPKLQIQSSGHVLSEDVLPASRNCPVGAHESECMMMNPIARSGAWAANWLTNGVNNLPDRNWGSADSSPHSFQPGRHRDICWNM
;
A
#
# COMPACT_ATOMS: atom_id res chain seq x y z
N MET A 1 -14.58 -6.79 -72.32
CA MET A 1 -15.02 -6.82 -70.91
C MET A 1 -14.34 -7.98 -70.19
N LYS A 2 -13.32 -7.72 -69.36
CA LYS A 2 -12.93 -8.56 -68.21
C LYS A 2 -12.27 -7.64 -67.18
N ALA A 3 -12.89 -7.48 -66.03
CA ALA A 3 -12.44 -6.61 -64.95
C ALA A 3 -11.39 -7.33 -64.09
N PHE A 4 -10.28 -6.66 -63.78
CA PHE A 4 -9.31 -7.08 -62.78
C PHE A 4 -9.74 -6.52 -61.42
N GLY A 5 -10.09 -7.40 -60.49
CA GLY A 5 -10.38 -7.04 -59.10
C GLY A 5 -9.10 -6.98 -58.28
N PHE A 6 -8.77 -5.81 -57.75
CA PHE A 6 -7.75 -5.65 -56.71
C PHE A 6 -8.38 -5.95 -55.35
N GLN A 7 -7.97 -7.05 -54.71
CA GLN A 7 -8.27 -7.32 -53.30
C GLN A 7 -7.31 -6.50 -52.43
N TYR A 8 -7.84 -5.50 -51.72
CA TYR A 8 -7.13 -4.82 -50.65
C TYR A 8 -7.11 -5.72 -49.41
N LEU A 9 -5.92 -6.20 -49.06
CA LEU A 9 -5.68 -6.89 -47.79
C LEU A 9 -5.64 -5.83 -46.68
N PHE A 10 -6.70 -5.71 -45.89
CA PHE A 10 -6.68 -4.93 -44.65
C PHE A 10 -5.89 -5.70 -43.59
N LEU A 11 -4.61 -5.37 -43.41
CA LEU A 11 -3.85 -5.79 -42.24
C LEU A 11 -4.38 -5.02 -41.03
N SER A 12 -5.20 -5.68 -40.21
CA SER A 12 -5.58 -5.15 -38.89
C SER A 12 -4.39 -5.29 -37.96
N ALA A 13 -3.70 -4.19 -37.67
CA ALA A 13 -2.69 -4.14 -36.62
C ALA A 13 -3.39 -4.29 -35.26
N ALA A 14 -3.38 -5.52 -34.72
CA ALA A 14 -3.74 -5.75 -33.33
C ALA A 14 -2.67 -5.09 -32.46
N THR A 15 -2.97 -3.93 -31.89
CA THR A 15 -2.18 -3.35 -30.79
C THR A 15 -2.36 -4.26 -29.59
N LEU A 16 -1.41 -5.19 -29.40
CA LEU A 16 -1.22 -5.87 -28.12
C LEU A 16 -0.91 -4.78 -27.09
N THR A 17 -1.91 -4.37 -26.32
CA THR A 17 -1.70 -3.61 -25.08
C THR A 17 -1.05 -4.57 -24.10
N GLY A 18 0.25 -4.79 -24.26
CA GLY A 18 1.05 -5.49 -23.27
C GLY A 18 0.99 -4.68 -21.99
N VAL A 19 0.25 -5.16 -20.99
CA VAL A 19 0.33 -4.63 -19.64
C VAL A 19 1.73 -4.99 -19.16
N PHE A 20 2.65 -4.02 -19.23
CA PHE A 20 4.00 -4.21 -18.72
C PHE A 20 3.93 -4.49 -17.22
N ALA A 21 4.45 -5.65 -16.80
CA ALA A 21 4.76 -5.95 -15.41
C ALA A 21 5.51 -4.78 -14.81
N ASN A 22 5.02 -4.28 -13.67
CA ASN A 22 5.59 -3.17 -12.93
C ASN A 22 5.74 -1.93 -13.81
N THR A 23 4.59 -1.31 -14.10
CA THR A 23 4.49 -0.23 -15.09
C THR A 23 5.52 0.86 -14.77
N PRO A 24 6.49 1.11 -15.66
CA PRO A 24 7.52 2.11 -15.46
C PRO A 24 6.93 3.52 -15.57
N LEU A 25 7.51 4.46 -14.83
CA LEU A 25 7.14 5.88 -14.87
C LEU A 25 8.34 6.72 -15.28
N TRP A 26 8.10 7.77 -16.07
CA TRP A 26 9.16 8.71 -16.44
C TRP A 26 9.54 9.61 -15.26
N GLU A 27 10.82 10.01 -15.20
CA GLU A 27 11.36 10.88 -14.16
C GLU A 27 10.53 12.17 -13.96
N ASP A 28 9.96 12.71 -15.04
CA ASP A 28 9.11 13.91 -14.99
C ASP A 28 7.88 13.72 -14.10
N SER A 29 7.34 12.51 -13.99
CA SER A 29 6.23 12.21 -13.07
C SER A 29 6.65 12.46 -11.63
N PHE A 30 7.86 12.05 -11.25
CA PHE A 30 8.35 12.22 -9.88
C PHE A 30 8.68 13.68 -9.55
N LYS A 31 9.08 14.48 -10.55
CA LYS A 31 9.42 15.90 -10.37
C LYS A 31 8.19 16.80 -10.34
N ASN A 32 7.22 16.52 -11.22
CA ASN A 32 6.13 17.44 -11.52
C ASN A 32 4.77 16.98 -10.95
N ASP A 33 4.60 15.68 -10.70
CA ASP A 33 3.35 15.11 -10.16
C ASP A 33 3.64 13.90 -9.25
N ILE A 34 4.36 14.17 -8.16
CA ILE A 34 4.71 13.12 -7.20
C ILE A 34 3.47 12.44 -6.61
N PHE A 35 2.32 13.13 -6.54
CA PHE A 35 1.10 12.55 -6.00
C PHE A 35 0.54 11.42 -6.88
N SER A 36 0.59 11.56 -8.21
CA SER A 36 0.24 10.46 -9.11
C SER A 36 1.18 9.26 -8.98
N VAL A 37 2.48 9.49 -8.72
CA VAL A 37 3.42 8.41 -8.42
C VAL A 37 3.06 7.72 -7.10
N VAL A 38 2.77 8.49 -6.05
CA VAL A 38 2.31 7.95 -4.76
C VAL A 38 1.04 7.12 -4.93
N LYS A 39 0.09 7.54 -5.78
CA LYS A 39 -1.07 6.71 -6.11
C LYS A 39 -0.67 5.43 -6.84
N ALA A 40 0.23 5.52 -7.81
CA ALA A 40 0.63 4.41 -8.67
C ALA A 40 1.28 3.25 -7.92
N SER A 41 1.95 3.48 -6.78
CA SER A 41 2.54 2.40 -5.95
C SER A 41 1.80 2.15 -4.63
N ALA A 42 0.63 2.75 -4.42
CA ALA A 42 -0.08 2.66 -3.15
C ALA A 42 -0.47 1.19 -2.85
N PRO A 43 -0.24 0.70 -1.62
CA PRO A 43 -0.58 -0.67 -1.27
C PRO A 43 -2.09 -0.90 -1.17
N LEU A 44 -2.46 -2.17 -1.28
CA LEU A 44 -3.75 -2.67 -0.84
C LEU A 44 -3.59 -3.27 0.56
N TRP A 45 -4.15 -2.61 1.57
CA TRP A 45 -4.07 -3.09 2.95
C TRP A 45 -5.08 -4.21 3.18
N VAL A 46 -4.62 -5.32 3.74
CA VAL A 46 -5.41 -6.49 4.09
C VAL A 46 -5.41 -6.65 5.60
N PHE A 47 -6.58 -6.77 6.20
CA PHE A 47 -6.73 -6.86 7.66
C PHE A 47 -7.26 -8.22 8.06
N ASN A 48 -6.70 -8.78 9.13
CA ASN A 48 -7.25 -9.95 9.78
C ASN A 48 -8.43 -9.55 10.68
N SER A 49 -9.51 -10.34 10.66
CA SER A 49 -10.66 -10.17 11.56
C SER A 49 -10.39 -10.45 13.04
N ALA A 50 -9.23 -11.03 13.35
CA ALA A 50 -8.82 -11.35 14.71
C ALA A 50 -8.06 -10.21 15.42
N ASP A 51 -7.75 -9.13 14.70
CA ASP A 51 -7.01 -8.01 15.26
C ASP A 51 -7.85 -7.20 16.26
N PRO A 52 -7.33 -6.92 17.48
CA PRO A 52 -8.09 -6.20 18.49
C PRO A 52 -8.19 -4.70 18.18
N CYS A 53 -7.35 -4.15 17.29
CA CYS A 53 -7.29 -2.71 17.00
C CYS A 53 -7.03 -2.44 15.50
N LEU A 54 -8.05 -1.96 14.78
CA LEU A 54 -7.86 -1.55 13.38
C LEU A 54 -7.26 -0.13 13.26
N PRO A 55 -6.61 0.19 12.12
CA PRO A 55 -6.09 1.53 11.90
C PRO A 55 -7.18 2.59 11.92
N THR A 56 -6.80 3.80 12.33
CA THR A 56 -7.67 4.99 12.39
C THR A 56 -6.89 6.25 12.06
N ALA A 57 -7.55 7.41 12.12
CA ALA A 57 -6.86 8.68 12.01
C ALA A 57 -6.00 8.97 13.25
N ALA A 58 -4.73 9.31 13.01
CA ALA A 58 -3.81 9.81 14.02
C ALA A 58 -4.23 11.19 14.56
N ILE A 59 -5.03 11.94 13.79
CA ILE A 59 -5.59 13.22 14.18
C ILE A 59 -7.11 13.17 14.03
N LEU A 60 -7.82 13.48 15.11
CA LEU A 60 -9.27 13.25 15.23
C LEU A 60 -10.12 14.42 14.71
N ASN A 61 -9.52 15.59 14.53
CA ASN A 61 -10.22 16.77 14.07
C ASN A 61 -9.62 17.35 12.79
N LYS A 62 -10.48 18.01 12.01
CA LYS A 62 -10.13 18.67 10.75
C LYS A 62 -9.09 19.78 10.89
N ASP A 63 -8.99 20.39 12.08
CA ASP A 63 -8.04 21.47 12.37
C ASP A 63 -6.65 20.94 12.74
N MET A 64 -6.45 19.61 12.62
CA MET A 64 -5.19 18.91 12.85
C MET A 64 -4.59 19.06 14.27
N ASN A 65 -5.40 19.47 15.24
CA ASN A 65 -4.93 19.89 16.57
C ASN A 65 -5.23 18.89 17.69
N GLN A 66 -6.16 17.96 17.48
CA GLN A 66 -6.49 16.92 18.46
C GLN A 66 -5.89 15.58 18.02
N PRO A 67 -4.70 15.23 18.54
CA PRO A 67 -4.14 13.91 18.27
C PRO A 67 -5.06 12.84 18.85
N ASN A 68 -5.04 11.67 18.22
CA ASN A 68 -5.65 10.49 18.79
C ASN A 68 -4.98 10.21 20.14
N PRO A 69 -5.74 10.08 21.24
CA PRO A 69 -5.15 9.86 22.56
C PRO A 69 -4.54 8.46 22.72
N GLY A 70 -4.70 7.57 21.73
CA GLY A 70 -4.23 6.21 21.79
C GLY A 70 -4.99 5.35 22.81
N GLY A 71 -4.60 4.08 22.87
CA GLY A 71 -5.07 3.13 23.86
C GLY A 71 -6.34 2.36 23.50
N GLN A 72 -6.63 1.35 24.33
CA GLN A 72 -7.64 0.32 24.06
C GLN A 72 -9.04 0.90 23.81
N LYS A 73 -9.38 2.02 24.44
CA LYS A 73 -10.69 2.69 24.28
C LYS A 73 -10.90 3.26 22.88
N GLN A 74 -9.81 3.49 22.14
CA GLN A 74 -9.84 3.98 20.76
C GLN A 74 -9.82 2.84 19.74
N CYS A 75 -9.61 1.60 20.19
CA CYS A 75 -9.63 0.44 19.33
C CYS A 75 -11.05 0.10 18.89
N THR A 76 -11.18 -0.27 17.62
CA THR A 76 -12.39 -0.86 17.06
C THR A 76 -12.05 -2.20 16.45
N THR A 77 -12.88 -3.21 16.77
CA THR A 77 -12.85 -4.56 16.18
C THR A 77 -13.86 -4.71 15.04
N LYS A 78 -14.67 -3.67 14.77
CA LYS A 78 -15.64 -3.68 13.66
C LYS A 78 -14.92 -3.40 12.35
N HIS A 79 -14.68 -4.46 11.57
CA HIS A 79 -14.38 -4.36 10.15
C HIS A 79 -15.63 -3.84 9.43
N PRO A 80 -15.55 -2.75 8.66
CA PRO A 80 -16.68 -2.35 7.83
C PRO A 80 -16.92 -3.44 6.77
N ALA A 81 -18.15 -3.96 6.74
CA ALA A 81 -18.58 -5.08 5.91
C ALA A 81 -18.37 -4.84 4.39
N LEU A 82 -18.50 -5.88 3.57
CA LEU A 82 -18.32 -5.73 2.13
C LEU A 82 -19.48 -6.30 1.35
N GLY A 83 -19.89 -5.52 0.35
CA GLY A 83 -20.60 -6.03 -0.82
C GLY A 83 -21.91 -5.31 -1.13
N ASN A 84 -21.91 -4.68 -2.30
CA ASN A 84 -23.04 -4.58 -3.26
C ASN A 84 -24.12 -3.51 -3.12
N GLU A 85 -23.93 -2.41 -2.38
CA GLU A 85 -25.01 -1.42 -2.25
C GLU A 85 -24.74 -0.07 -2.90
N LYS A 86 -25.77 0.42 -3.59
CA LYS A 86 -25.79 1.58 -4.48
C LYS A 86 -25.33 2.86 -3.74
N GLN A 87 -24.71 3.76 -4.50
CA GLN A 87 -24.20 5.10 -4.16
C GLN A 87 -25.13 6.00 -3.28
N SER A 88 -26.39 5.62 -3.04
CA SER A 88 -27.36 6.39 -2.25
C SER A 88 -27.41 6.02 -0.75
N GLN A 89 -26.59 5.07 -0.27
CA GLN A 89 -26.46 4.75 1.16
C GLN A 89 -25.01 4.91 1.65
N ILE A 90 -24.32 5.94 1.17
CA ILE A 90 -22.95 6.27 1.61
C ILE A 90 -23.01 6.85 3.01
N ASN A 91 -23.09 5.99 4.02
CA ASN A 91 -22.67 6.27 5.38
C ASN A 91 -22.13 4.95 5.97
N GLU A 92 -20.80 4.88 6.11
CA GLU A 92 -20.08 4.04 7.09
C GLU A 92 -19.60 2.61 6.73
N ILE A 93 -19.18 2.33 5.48
CA ILE A 93 -18.58 1.00 5.18
C ILE A 93 -17.28 1.00 4.36
N ASN A 94 -16.37 1.91 4.68
CA ASN A 94 -14.98 1.93 4.20
C ASN A 94 -14.17 2.46 5.38
N PRO A 95 -13.10 1.79 5.88
CA PRO A 95 -12.49 2.26 7.11
C PRO A 95 -11.84 3.62 6.81
N ARG A 96 -12.39 4.68 7.42
CA ARG A 96 -11.94 6.06 7.24
C ARG A 96 -10.63 6.33 7.98
N PHE A 97 -9.62 5.50 7.72
CA PHE A 97 -8.27 5.79 8.19
C PHE A 97 -7.45 6.38 7.04
N PRO A 98 -6.74 7.48 7.27
CA PRO A 98 -5.76 7.97 6.33
C PRO A 98 -4.60 6.99 6.17
N THR A 99 -4.15 6.76 4.93
CA THR A 99 -2.78 6.29 4.72
C THR A 99 -1.90 7.52 4.57
N TYR A 100 -1.02 7.74 5.54
CA TYR A 100 -0.10 8.85 5.51
C TYR A 100 1.05 8.53 4.57
N TYR A 101 1.42 9.44 3.69
CA TYR A 101 2.54 9.21 2.79
C TYR A 101 3.63 10.26 2.93
N TYR A 102 4.85 9.85 2.61
CA TYR A 102 6.00 10.75 2.44
C TYR A 102 6.85 10.23 1.28
N ALA A 103 7.15 11.11 0.33
CA ALA A 103 7.93 10.76 -0.86
C ALA A 103 9.19 11.62 -0.92
N ARG A 104 10.33 10.99 -1.23
CA ARG A 104 11.63 11.69 -1.30
C ARG A 104 12.51 11.10 -2.40
N LYS A 105 13.23 11.98 -3.10
CA LYS A 105 14.37 11.61 -3.94
C LYS A 105 15.58 11.30 -3.06
N CYS A 106 16.16 10.12 -3.21
CA CYS A 106 17.40 9.69 -2.60
C CYS A 106 18.47 9.60 -3.70
N ASP A 107 19.51 10.43 -3.58
CA ASP A 107 20.60 10.52 -4.55
C ASP A 107 21.88 10.06 -3.83
N TYR A 108 22.36 8.88 -4.20
CA TYR A 108 23.54 8.26 -3.57
C TYR A 108 24.84 8.58 -4.32
N GLY A 109 24.77 9.45 -5.34
CA GLY A 109 25.89 9.71 -6.24
C GLY A 109 26.09 8.59 -7.27
N GLY A 110 27.03 8.80 -8.20
CA GLY A 110 27.37 7.78 -9.21
C GLY A 110 26.23 7.38 -10.17
N GLY A 111 25.14 8.15 -10.22
CA GLY A 111 23.94 7.84 -11.00
C GLY A 111 22.94 6.92 -10.28
N ASP A 112 23.19 6.50 -9.03
CA ASP A 112 22.23 5.75 -8.22
C ASP A 112 21.20 6.71 -7.61
N VAL A 113 20.13 6.91 -8.38
CA VAL A 113 18.99 7.74 -8.00
C VAL A 113 17.78 6.85 -7.75
N GLN A 114 17.19 7.02 -6.56
CA GLN A 114 15.96 6.36 -6.16
C GLN A 114 14.93 7.40 -5.75
N TYR A 115 13.66 7.09 -5.96
CA TYR A 115 12.56 7.75 -5.23
C TYR A 115 11.99 6.74 -4.25
N ARG A 116 11.89 7.13 -2.98
CA ARG A 116 11.32 6.27 -1.94
C ARG A 116 10.02 6.87 -1.45
N ILE A 117 9.00 6.03 -1.35
CA ILE A 117 7.64 6.43 -0.97
C ILE A 117 7.22 5.60 0.23
N LEU A 118 7.12 6.26 1.36
CA LEU A 118 6.55 5.76 2.59
C LEU A 118 5.03 5.79 2.51
N TYR A 119 4.40 4.73 2.98
CA TYR A 119 2.99 4.61 3.28
C TYR A 119 2.86 4.12 4.73
N ASN A 120 2.26 4.94 5.57
CA ASN A 120 2.02 4.69 6.98
C ASN A 120 0.54 4.55 7.27
N MET A 121 0.21 3.79 8.30
CA MET A 121 -1.08 3.89 8.98
C MET A 121 -0.87 3.93 10.48
N TYR A 122 -1.82 4.57 11.15
CA TYR A 122 -1.81 4.70 12.61
C TYR A 122 -2.79 3.72 13.22
N ILE A 123 -2.34 2.99 14.23
CA ILE A 123 -3.16 2.09 15.03
C ILE A 123 -3.15 2.64 16.47
N PRO A 124 -4.31 2.81 17.13
CA PRO A 124 -4.35 3.45 18.44
C PRO A 124 -3.57 2.75 19.54
N ARG A 125 -3.39 1.44 19.40
CA ARG A 125 -2.75 0.61 20.39
C ARG A 125 -2.30 -0.70 19.75
N ASP A 126 -1.06 -1.07 20.02
CA ASP A 126 -0.58 -2.44 19.93
C ASP A 126 -0.83 -3.18 21.26
N THR A 127 -0.81 -4.50 21.22
CA THR A 127 -0.84 -5.45 22.35
C THR A 127 -0.13 -4.89 23.60
N TYR A 128 1.07 -4.30 23.42
CA TYR A 128 1.94 -3.90 24.52
C TYR A 128 1.98 -2.39 24.82
N HIS A 129 1.65 -1.52 23.87
CA HIS A 129 1.75 -0.06 24.06
C HIS A 129 0.65 0.73 23.35
N ASP A 130 0.36 1.90 23.89
CA ASP A 130 -0.49 2.89 23.22
C ASP A 130 0.28 3.53 22.07
N HIS A 131 -0.47 3.86 21.02
CA HIS A 131 0.02 4.31 19.71
C HIS A 131 0.88 3.27 19.02
N ASP A 132 0.62 3.10 17.74
CA ASP A 132 1.39 2.23 16.89
C ASP A 132 1.33 2.72 15.44
N TRP A 133 2.41 2.47 14.70
CA TRP A 133 2.61 3.01 13.36
C TRP A 133 3.19 1.94 12.45
N GLU A 134 2.35 1.44 11.55
CA GLU A 134 2.75 0.46 10.56
C GLU A 134 3.15 1.13 9.26
N TYR A 135 4.15 0.57 8.58
CA TYR A 135 4.67 1.17 7.36
C TYR A 135 5.16 0.24 6.27
N ALA A 136 5.01 0.71 5.04
CA ALA A 136 5.67 0.17 3.87
C ALA A 136 6.41 1.29 3.13
N VAL A 137 7.66 1.06 2.71
CA VAL A 137 8.42 1.98 1.87
C VAL A 137 8.66 1.33 0.51
N VAL A 138 8.03 1.85 -0.53
CA VAL A 138 8.28 1.44 -1.92
C VAL A 138 9.47 2.19 -2.48
N VAL A 139 10.43 1.46 -3.03
CA VAL A 139 11.62 2.00 -3.69
C VAL A 139 11.42 1.97 -5.19
N TRP A 140 11.49 3.14 -5.82
CA TRP A 140 11.54 3.30 -7.26
C TRP A 140 12.98 3.55 -7.70
N LYS A 141 13.51 2.73 -8.60
CA LYS A 141 14.90 2.82 -9.08
C LYS A 141 14.99 3.22 -10.54
N LYS A 142 15.87 4.17 -10.82
CA LYS A 142 16.14 4.64 -12.19
C LYS A 142 16.73 3.50 -13.04
N GLN A 143 16.19 3.34 -14.23
CA GLN A 143 16.65 2.44 -15.27
C GLN A 143 17.53 3.21 -16.28
N SER A 144 18.30 2.50 -17.08
CA SER A 144 19.21 3.08 -18.07
C SER A 144 18.50 3.97 -19.11
N ASN A 145 17.23 3.68 -19.40
CA ASN A 145 16.39 4.46 -20.32
C ASN A 145 15.79 5.72 -19.69
N GLY A 146 16.10 6.03 -18.43
CA GLY A 146 15.60 7.20 -17.70
C GLY A 146 14.23 7.01 -17.04
N GLN A 147 13.58 5.86 -17.22
CA GLN A 147 12.37 5.51 -16.48
C GLN A 147 12.69 4.98 -15.10
N PHE A 148 11.71 4.96 -14.21
CA PHE A 148 11.78 4.36 -12.90
C PHE A 148 10.81 3.18 -12.82
N ILE A 149 11.24 2.10 -12.19
CA ILE A 149 10.40 0.94 -11.85
C ILE A 149 10.42 0.73 -10.35
N ARG A 150 9.40 0.07 -9.80
CA ARG A 150 9.42 -0.38 -8.41
C ARG A 150 10.47 -1.48 -8.29
N ASP A 151 11.51 -1.23 -7.53
CA ASP A 151 12.65 -2.13 -7.40
C ASP A 151 12.47 -3.06 -6.20
N SER A 152 12.01 -2.48 -5.09
CA SER A 152 11.94 -3.16 -3.81
C SER A 152 10.94 -2.49 -2.87
N ILE A 153 10.66 -3.16 -1.75
CA ILE A 153 9.83 -2.66 -0.66
C ILE A 153 10.48 -2.98 0.68
N PHE A 154 10.38 -2.04 1.63
CA PHE A 154 10.65 -2.29 3.04
C PHE A 154 9.34 -2.35 3.81
N LEU A 155 9.19 -3.31 4.71
CA LEU A 155 8.03 -3.48 5.58
C LEU A 155 8.46 -3.34 7.05
N GLU A 156 7.60 -2.70 7.86
CA GLU A 156 7.69 -2.71 9.32
C GLU A 156 7.63 -4.16 9.84
N GLN A 157 8.57 -4.51 10.73
CA GLN A 157 8.48 -5.73 11.55
C GLN A 157 9.00 -5.51 12.98
N HIS A 158 8.16 -5.05 13.92
CA HIS A 158 8.50 -4.86 15.34
C HIS A 158 9.82 -4.10 15.56
N GLY A 159 9.97 -2.96 14.90
CA GLY A 159 11.19 -2.15 14.96
C GLY A 159 12.33 -2.64 14.07
N ASN A 160 12.26 -3.87 13.54
CA ASN A 160 13.07 -4.34 12.42
C ASN A 160 12.41 -4.01 11.08
N ARG A 161 13.06 -4.39 9.99
CA ARG A 161 12.69 -4.00 8.62
C ARG A 161 12.90 -5.18 7.69
N LYS A 162 11.82 -5.67 7.10
CA LYS A 162 11.91 -6.70 6.06
C LYS A 162 12.13 -6.03 4.72
N TYR A 163 13.18 -6.44 4.02
CA TYR A 163 13.45 -6.02 2.64
C TYR A 163 13.04 -7.10 1.66
N LEU A 164 12.35 -6.72 0.59
CA LEU A 164 11.95 -7.60 -0.50
C LEU A 164 12.19 -6.92 -1.85
N LYS A 165 12.70 -7.67 -2.83
CA LYS A 165 12.65 -7.20 -4.22
C LYS A 165 11.20 -7.21 -4.68
N TRP A 166 10.85 -6.28 -5.57
CA TRP A 166 9.48 -6.14 -6.04
C TRP A 166 8.94 -7.40 -6.71
N GLY A 167 9.78 -8.07 -7.51
CA GLY A 167 9.43 -9.33 -8.18
C GLY A 167 9.22 -10.52 -7.24
N ASP A 168 9.71 -10.44 -6.00
CA ASP A 168 9.57 -11.50 -5.00
C ASP A 168 8.23 -11.40 -4.25
N ILE A 169 7.55 -10.26 -4.32
CA ILE A 169 6.21 -10.06 -3.74
C ILE A 169 5.23 -10.99 -4.45
N THR A 170 4.70 -11.94 -3.69
CA THR A 170 3.81 -13.01 -4.18
C THR A 170 2.41 -12.52 -4.55
N HIS A 171 1.99 -11.40 -3.96
CA HIS A 171 0.66 -10.82 -4.11
C HIS A 171 0.71 -9.34 -4.48
N THR A 172 0.64 -9.06 -5.78
CA THR A 172 0.52 -7.72 -6.36
C THR A 172 -0.71 -7.63 -7.26
N VAL A 173 -1.19 -6.42 -7.53
CA VAL A 173 -2.33 -6.15 -8.43
C VAL A 173 -2.02 -4.94 -9.32
N TRP A 174 -2.71 -4.85 -10.45
CA TRP A 174 -2.51 -3.80 -11.45
C TRP A 174 -3.23 -2.51 -11.07
N ASP A 175 -4.44 -2.67 -10.57
CA ASP A 175 -5.37 -1.61 -10.24
C ASP A 175 -6.54 -2.16 -9.41
N TRP A 176 -7.54 -1.31 -9.18
CA TRP A 176 -8.74 -1.67 -8.44
C TRP A 176 -9.57 -2.79 -9.10
N ASN A 177 -9.57 -2.89 -10.42
CA ASN A 177 -10.39 -3.84 -11.16
C ASN A 177 -9.86 -5.27 -11.00
N ASN A 178 -8.55 -5.44 -10.87
CA ASN A 178 -7.94 -6.74 -10.59
C ASN A 178 -7.53 -6.94 -9.12
N ARG A 179 -8.05 -6.13 -8.19
CA ARG A 179 -7.73 -6.22 -6.74
C ARG A 179 -7.94 -7.61 -6.13
N ASN A 180 -8.79 -8.45 -6.73
CA ASN A 180 -9.05 -9.82 -6.30
C ASN A 180 -8.04 -10.86 -6.84
N ALA A 181 -7.09 -10.46 -7.70
CA ALA A 181 -6.11 -11.37 -8.28
C ALA A 181 -5.25 -12.05 -7.21
N ARG A 182 -4.90 -13.31 -7.44
CA ARG A 182 -4.14 -14.17 -6.53
C ARG A 182 -2.82 -14.54 -7.17
N ASN A 183 -1.77 -14.68 -6.36
CA ASN A 183 -0.43 -15.12 -6.79
C ASN A 183 0.14 -14.33 -7.99
N GLN A 184 -0.37 -13.12 -8.21
CA GLN A 184 0.06 -12.22 -9.28
C GLN A 184 1.31 -11.51 -8.76
N ARG A 185 2.43 -11.67 -9.47
CA ARG A 185 3.68 -11.03 -9.12
C ARG A 185 3.96 -9.85 -10.04
N ASN A 186 4.83 -8.95 -9.58
CA ASN A 186 5.39 -7.87 -10.38
C ASN A 186 4.33 -6.97 -11.04
N ALA A 187 3.17 -6.77 -10.42
CA ALA A 187 2.18 -5.75 -10.80
C ALA A 187 2.45 -4.43 -10.05
N ASN A 188 1.51 -3.49 -10.08
CA ASN A 188 1.75 -2.10 -9.64
C ASN A 188 1.57 -1.87 -8.14
N HIS A 189 0.74 -2.67 -7.48
CA HIS A 189 0.32 -2.46 -6.09
C HIS A 189 0.52 -3.73 -5.28
N PRO A 190 1.26 -3.70 -4.17
CA PRO A 190 1.42 -4.87 -3.31
C PRO A 190 0.17 -5.02 -2.44
N LYS A 191 -0.23 -6.27 -2.20
CA LYS A 191 -1.17 -6.59 -1.13
C LYS A 191 -0.37 -6.83 0.13
N LEU A 192 -0.65 -6.05 1.16
CA LEU A 192 0.09 -6.12 2.41
C LEU A 192 -0.89 -6.40 3.54
N GLN A 193 -0.69 -7.51 4.24
CA GLN A 193 -1.49 -7.90 5.38
C GLN A 193 -0.86 -7.37 6.68
N ILE A 194 -1.71 -6.87 7.55
CA ILE A 194 -1.37 -6.64 8.96
C ILE A 194 -1.70 -7.91 9.73
N GLN A 195 -0.72 -8.42 10.47
CA GLN A 195 -0.87 -9.62 11.26
C GLN A 195 -1.27 -9.33 12.71
N SER A 196 -2.00 -10.27 13.33
CA SER A 196 -2.73 -10.00 14.55
C SER A 196 -1.97 -10.07 15.87
N SER A 197 -0.69 -10.44 15.82
CA SER A 197 0.18 -10.60 16.98
C SER A 197 1.27 -9.54 16.97
N GLY A 198 0.84 -8.28 17.01
CA GLY A 198 1.67 -7.08 17.12
C GLY A 198 1.93 -6.33 15.81
N HIS A 199 0.92 -6.32 14.94
CA HIS A 199 0.77 -5.46 13.75
C HIS A 199 1.84 -5.53 12.65
N VAL A 200 2.71 -6.53 12.65
CA VAL A 200 3.69 -6.72 11.58
C VAL A 200 3.06 -6.74 10.18
N LEU A 201 3.70 -6.01 9.27
CA LEU A 201 3.35 -6.02 7.85
C LEU A 201 3.97 -7.21 7.11
N SER A 202 3.14 -7.84 6.29
CA SER A 202 3.47 -9.07 5.58
C SER A 202 2.98 -9.03 4.14
N GLU A 203 3.86 -9.40 3.20
CA GLU A 203 3.51 -9.70 1.82
C GLU A 203 2.86 -11.08 1.67
N ASP A 204 3.15 -11.98 2.61
CA ASP A 204 2.46 -13.25 2.73
C ASP A 204 1.10 -12.96 3.34
N VAL A 205 0.08 -12.97 2.47
CA VAL A 205 -1.31 -12.84 2.88
C VAL A 205 -1.73 -14.20 3.46
N LEU A 206 -1.32 -14.45 4.71
CA LEU A 206 -1.48 -15.70 5.46
C LEU A 206 -2.89 -15.87 6.05
N PRO A 207 -3.49 -17.07 5.95
CA PRO A 207 -4.80 -17.37 6.52
C PRO A 207 -4.94 -17.05 8.00
N ALA A 208 -5.87 -16.16 8.30
CA ALA A 208 -6.54 -16.13 9.59
C ALA A 208 -7.29 -17.46 9.79
N SER A 209 -6.72 -18.36 10.60
CA SER A 209 -7.32 -19.65 10.91
C SER A 209 -8.43 -19.49 11.96
N ARG A 210 -9.62 -20.01 11.60
CA ARG A 210 -10.57 -20.75 12.48
C ARG A 210 -11.81 -21.27 11.73
N ASN A 211 -12.13 -20.75 10.54
CA ASN A 211 -13.31 -21.19 9.74
C ASN A 211 -12.96 -21.67 8.32
N CYS A 212 -11.76 -22.22 8.11
CA CYS A 212 -11.35 -22.77 6.82
C CYS A 212 -11.98 -24.16 6.62
N PRO A 213 -12.77 -24.41 5.55
CA PRO A 213 -13.33 -25.75 5.29
C PRO A 213 -12.22 -26.79 5.18
N VAL A 214 -12.42 -27.96 5.78
CA VAL A 214 -11.44 -29.05 5.73
C VAL A 214 -11.17 -29.43 4.27
N GLY A 215 -9.92 -29.28 3.84
CA GLY A 215 -9.47 -29.60 2.47
C GLY A 215 -9.28 -28.41 1.53
N ALA A 216 -9.61 -27.18 1.93
CA ALA A 216 -9.27 -25.98 1.15
C ALA A 216 -7.80 -25.58 1.38
N HIS A 217 -7.10 -25.13 0.34
CA HIS A 217 -5.74 -24.62 0.50
C HIS A 217 -5.76 -23.32 1.33
N GLU A 218 -4.77 -23.17 2.19
CA GLU A 218 -4.61 -22.05 3.14
C GLU A 218 -4.74 -20.65 2.52
N SER A 219 -4.23 -20.45 1.31
CA SER A 219 -4.39 -19.20 0.53
C SER A 219 -5.83 -18.96 0.02
N GLU A 220 -6.67 -19.99 -0.04
CA GLU A 220 -8.07 -19.87 -0.46
C GLU A 220 -8.96 -19.34 0.67
N CYS A 221 -8.58 -19.56 1.93
CA CYS A 221 -9.42 -19.29 3.09
C CYS A 221 -9.48 -17.82 3.52
N MET A 222 -8.40 -17.03 3.40
CA MET A 222 -8.51 -15.56 3.52
C MET A 222 -9.37 -14.98 2.43
N MET A 223 -9.18 -15.50 1.22
CA MET A 223 -9.82 -15.00 0.02
C MET A 223 -11.26 -15.52 -0.12
N MET A 224 -11.76 -16.21 0.90
CA MET A 224 -13.17 -16.52 1.14
C MET A 224 -13.82 -15.51 2.10
N ASN A 225 -13.05 -14.80 2.93
CA ASN A 225 -13.55 -13.66 3.70
C ASN A 225 -13.69 -12.45 2.76
N PRO A 226 -14.89 -11.89 2.54
CA PRO A 226 -15.06 -10.69 1.74
C PRO A 226 -14.04 -9.61 2.15
N ILE A 227 -13.81 -9.43 3.47
CA ILE A 227 -13.00 -8.35 4.10
C ILE A 227 -11.56 -8.39 3.64
N ALA A 228 -10.98 -9.59 3.55
CA ALA A 228 -9.65 -9.78 3.00
C ALA A 228 -9.62 -9.79 1.45
N ARG A 229 -10.74 -10.07 0.76
CA ARG A 229 -10.81 -9.99 -0.71
C ARG A 229 -10.70 -8.57 -1.23
N SER A 230 -11.36 -7.61 -0.58
CA SER A 230 -11.47 -6.25 -1.14
C SER A 230 -10.28 -5.36 -0.83
N GLY A 231 -9.69 -5.53 0.36
CA GLY A 231 -8.64 -4.68 0.91
C GLY A 231 -9.01 -3.19 1.02
N ALA A 232 -8.31 -2.44 1.88
CA ALA A 232 -8.41 -0.98 1.88
C ALA A 232 -7.37 -0.41 0.91
N TRP A 233 -7.84 0.10 -0.23
CA TRP A 233 -6.95 0.65 -1.24
C TRP A 233 -6.39 1.99 -0.77
N ALA A 234 -5.11 2.02 -0.40
CA ALA A 234 -4.47 3.20 0.18
C ALA A 234 -4.65 4.45 -0.69
N ALA A 235 -4.64 4.30 -2.02
CA ALA A 235 -4.78 5.43 -2.95
C ALA A 235 -6.09 6.24 -2.79
N ASN A 236 -7.12 5.65 -2.18
CA ASN A 236 -8.40 6.34 -1.93
C ASN A 236 -8.35 7.29 -0.73
N TRP A 237 -7.30 7.22 0.10
CA TRP A 237 -7.25 7.86 1.43
C TRP A 237 -5.86 8.44 1.76
N LEU A 238 -5.09 8.78 0.72
CA LEU A 238 -3.75 9.31 0.89
C LEU A 238 -3.78 10.68 1.55
N THR A 239 -3.00 10.83 2.61
CA THR A 239 -2.78 12.11 3.29
C THR A 239 -1.29 12.38 3.36
N ASN A 240 -0.83 13.57 2.98
CA ASN A 240 0.59 13.89 3.11
C ASN A 240 0.96 13.92 4.60
N GLY A 241 1.75 12.94 5.03
CA GLY A 241 2.05 12.68 6.44
C GLY A 241 3.02 13.65 7.06
N VAL A 242 3.84 14.35 6.27
CA VAL A 242 4.80 15.34 6.80
C VAL A 242 4.17 16.73 6.89
N ASN A 243 3.29 17.07 5.96
CA ASN A 243 2.68 18.39 5.92
C ASN A 243 1.40 18.48 6.76
N ASN A 244 0.70 17.36 6.97
CA ASN A 244 -0.61 17.32 7.63
C ASN A 244 -0.61 16.49 8.92
N LEU A 245 0.55 15.99 9.35
CA LEU A 245 0.71 15.45 10.69
C LEU A 245 1.70 16.37 11.42
N PRO A 246 1.45 16.74 12.68
CA PRO A 246 2.42 17.45 13.49
C PRO A 246 3.52 16.50 13.99
N ASP A 247 4.76 16.98 14.02
CA ASP A 247 5.88 16.27 14.65
C ASP A 247 5.66 16.26 16.17
N ARG A 248 5.44 15.06 16.73
CA ARG A 248 5.05 14.86 18.12
C ARG A 248 5.59 13.53 18.63
N ASN A 249 5.64 13.42 19.95
CA ASN A 249 5.96 12.18 20.62
C ASN A 249 4.74 11.24 20.56
N TRP A 250 4.88 10.12 19.84
CA TRP A 250 3.88 9.05 19.72
C TRP A 250 4.14 7.90 20.72
N GLY A 251 4.76 8.21 21.85
CA GLY A 251 5.13 7.23 22.86
C GLY A 251 6.25 6.32 22.35
N SER A 252 6.06 5.01 22.50
CA SER A 252 7.03 4.00 22.05
C SER A 252 6.99 3.76 20.52
N ALA A 253 5.99 4.28 19.82
CA ALA A 253 5.88 4.12 18.37
C ALA A 253 6.84 5.08 17.65
N ASP A 254 7.90 4.53 17.07
CA ASP A 254 9.03 5.30 16.53
C ASP A 254 9.01 5.43 14.99
N SER A 255 7.95 4.99 14.33
CA SER A 255 7.77 4.86 12.88
C SER A 255 6.71 5.81 12.29
N SER A 256 6.43 6.91 12.98
CA SER A 256 5.60 7.99 12.42
C SER A 256 6.24 8.60 11.15
N PRO A 257 5.47 9.26 10.26
CA PRO A 257 6.02 9.88 9.05
C PRO A 257 7.23 10.81 9.27
N HIS A 258 7.29 11.51 10.41
CA HIS A 258 8.41 12.41 10.74
C HIS A 258 9.71 11.67 11.00
N SER A 259 9.67 10.43 11.50
CA SER A 259 10.86 9.60 11.74
C SER A 259 11.65 9.29 10.46
N PHE A 260 11.03 9.44 9.30
CA PHE A 260 11.60 9.15 7.98
C PHE A 260 12.18 10.38 7.26
N GLN A 261 12.06 11.57 7.87
CA GLN A 261 12.61 12.81 7.34
C GLN A 261 14.15 12.83 7.37
N PRO A 262 14.79 13.77 6.63
CA PRO A 262 16.25 13.88 6.60
C PRO A 262 16.88 13.94 8.00
N GLY A 263 17.90 13.12 8.25
CA GLY A 263 18.68 13.13 9.49
C GLY A 263 17.99 12.52 10.72
N ARG A 264 16.82 11.89 10.54
CA ARG A 264 16.12 11.16 11.61
C ARG A 264 16.55 9.69 11.67
N HIS A 265 16.19 8.99 12.75
CA HIS A 265 16.66 7.62 13.01
C HIS A 265 16.14 6.58 12.00
N ARG A 266 15.04 6.89 11.30
CA ARG A 266 14.51 6.08 10.17
C ARG A 266 14.58 6.82 8.83
N ASP A 267 15.52 7.76 8.65
CA ASP A 267 15.68 8.51 7.39
C ASP A 267 15.52 7.59 6.18
N ILE A 268 14.48 7.88 5.38
CA ILE A 268 14.03 6.98 4.31
C ILE A 268 15.13 6.71 3.27
N CYS A 269 16.12 7.61 3.14
CA CYS A 269 17.23 7.43 2.21
C CYS A 269 18.43 6.70 2.83
N TRP A 270 18.77 6.98 4.09
CA TRP A 270 20.06 6.58 4.65
C TRP A 270 19.95 5.50 5.73
N ASN A 271 18.83 5.45 6.43
CA ASN A 271 18.62 4.60 7.59
C ASN A 271 17.36 3.76 7.39
N MET A 272 17.32 2.98 6.29
CA MET A 272 16.31 1.96 5.98
C MET A 272 16.93 0.58 5.97
#